data_AF-A0A7V9U8P7-F1
#
_entry.id   AF-A0A7V9U8P7-F1
#
_cell.length_a   1.000
_cell.length_b   1.000
_cell.length_c   1.000
_cell.angle_alpha   90.00
_cell.angle_beta   90.00
_cell.angle_gamma   90.00
#
_symmetry.space_group_name_H-M   'P 1'
#
loop_
_entity.id
_entity.type
_entity.pdbx_description
1 polymer ?
#
loop_
_entity_poly.entity_id
_entity_poly.type
_entity_poly.pdbx_seq_one_letter_code
_entity_poly.pdbx_strand_id
1 'polypeptide(L)' 'MNLYRDEAVVLRTQKLGEADRIVTFLTRNTGRVRAVGKGV' A
#
# COMPACT_ATOMS: atom_id res chain seq x y z
N MET A 1 -6.04 0.14 17.58
CA MET A 1 -5.45 0.01 16.23
C MET A 1 -3.96 -0.17 16.41
N ASN A 2 -3.42 -1.35 16.10
CA ASN A 2 -1.99 -1.57 16.26
C ASN A 2 -1.31 -1.31 14.91
N LEU A 3 -0.43 -0.31 14.89
CA LEU A 3 0.46 -0.09 13.75
C LEU A 3 1.48 -1.21 13.75
N TYR A 4 1.74 -1.78 12.57
CA TYR A 4 2.78 -2.76 12.37
C TYR A 4 3.71 -2.28 11.26
N ARG A 5 4.94 -2.81 11.27
CA ARG A 5 5.92 -2.61 10.21
C ARG A 5 6.08 -3.93 9.47
N ASP A 6 6.19 -3.85 8.16
CA ASP A 6 6.45 -5.00 7.30
C ASP A 6 7.33 -4.55 6.14
N GLU A 7 8.11 -5.47 5.61
CA GLU A 7 8.85 -5.27 4.36
C GLU A 7 7.95 -5.66 3.20
N ALA A 8 7.91 -4.84 2.16
CA ALA A 8 7.04 -5.09 1.03
C ALA A 8 7.59 -4.58 -0.30
N VAL A 9 7.19 -5.26 -1.37
CA VAL A 9 7.40 -4.80 -2.74
C VAL A 9 6.10 -4.25 -3.32
N VAL A 10 6.20 -3.17 -4.09
CA VAL A 10 5.05 -2.60 -4.80
C VAL A 10 4.76 -3.45 -6.02
N LEU A 11 3.54 -4.01 -6.09
CA LEU A 11 3.08 -4.76 -7.25
C LEU A 11 2.37 -3.88 -8.26
N ARG A 12 1.56 -2.93 -7.77
CA ARG A 12 0.72 -2.07 -8.61
C ARG A 12 0.37 -0.79 -7.89
N THR A 13 0.31 0.30 -8.67
CA THR A 13 -0.19 1.60 -8.23
C THR A 13 -1.38 1.99 -9.11
N GLN A 14 -2.45 2.51 -8.51
CA GLN A 14 -3.65 2.98 -9.19
C GLN A 14 -4.02 4.37 -8.67
N LYS A 15 -4.50 5.26 -9.55
CA LYS A 15 -5.03 6.57 -9.12
C LYS A 15 -6.31 6.34 -8.31
N LEU A 16 -6.38 6.94 -7.13
CA LEU A 16 -7.60 7.04 -6.32
C LEU A 16 -8.25 8.40 -6.49
N GLY A 17 -7.44 9.45 -6.54
CA GLY A 17 -7.84 10.82 -6.81
C GLY A 17 -6.70 11.57 -7.51
N GLU A 18 -6.76 12.90 -7.48
CA GLU A 18 -5.72 13.75 -8.08
C GLU A 18 -4.36 13.55 -7.40
N ALA A 19 -4.35 13.52 -6.06
CA ALA A 19 -3.15 13.39 -5.23
C ALA A 19 -3.02 12.03 -4.52
N ASP A 20 -4.05 11.18 -4.59
CA ASP A 20 -4.08 9.93 -3.83
C ASP A 20 -3.91 8.71 -4.74
N ARG A 21 -3.20 7.71 -4.23
CA ARG A 21 -2.97 6.43 -4.92
C ARG A 21 -3.42 5.26 -4.05
N ILE A 22 -4.08 4.28 -4.67
CA ILE A 22 -4.15 2.93 -4.09
C ILE A 22 -2.88 2.20 -4.49
N VAL A 23 -2.13 1.70 -3.52
CA VAL A 23 -0.92 0.91 -3.72
C VAL A 23 -1.18 -0.51 -3.26
N THR A 24 -0.84 -1.47 -4.12
CA THR A 24 -0.90 -2.90 -3.82
C THR A 24 0.50 -3.40 -3.52
N PHE A 25 0.66 -4.00 -2.36
CA PHE A 25 1.92 -4.51 -1.84
C PHE A 25 1.86 -6.04 -1.76
N LEU A 26 2.99 -6.69 -2.02
CA LEU A 26 3.26 -8.04 -1.51
C LEU A 26 4.23 -7.88 -0.35
N THR A 27 3.75 -8.19 0.85
CA THR A 27 4.51 -8.08 2.08
C THR A 27 5.08 -9.44 2.48
N ARG A 28 6.13 -9.44 3.31
CA ARG A 28 6.77 -10.66 3.79
C ARG A 28 5.87 -11.46 4.73
N ASN A 29 5.18 -10.78 5.66
CA ASN A 29 4.50 -11.46 6.77
C ASN A 29 2.97 -11.47 6.64
N THR A 30 2.39 -10.54 5.90
CA THR A 30 0.94 -10.34 5.79
C THR A 30 0.39 -10.63 4.39
N GLY A 31 1.25 -11.02 3.45
CA GLY A 31 0.88 -11.37 2.09
C GLY A 31 0.45 -10.16 1.26
N ARG A 32 -0.62 -10.29 0.47
CA ARG A 32 -1.05 -9.22 -0.43
C ARG A 32 -1.92 -8.20 0.32
N VAL A 33 -1.44 -6.96 0.40
CA VAL A 33 -2.11 -5.85 1.11
C VAL A 33 -2.40 -4.70 0.14
N ARG A 34 -3.52 -4.00 0.34
CA ARG A 34 -3.85 -2.76 -0.37
C ARG A 34 -3.95 -1.62 0.63
N ALA A 35 -3.30 -0.50 0.33
CA ALA A 35 -3.36 0.69 1.16
C ALA A 35 -3.51 1.97 0.32
N VAL A 36 -3.97 3.05 0.96
CA VAL A 36 -4.06 4.38 0.35
C VAL A 36 -2.81 5.17 0.72
N GLY A 37 -2.03 5.56 -0.27
CA GLY A 37 -1.02 6.60 -0.15
C GLY A 37 -1.69 7.95 -0.37
N LYS A 38 -1.91 8.69 0.71
CA LYS A 38 -2.48 10.04 0.64
C LYS A 38 -1.41 11.06 0.27
N GLY A 39 -1.66 11.89 -0.73
CA GLY A 39 -0.74 12.97 -1.15
C GLY A 39 0.60 12.52 -1.73
N VAL A 40 0.62 11.39 -2.46
CA VAL A 40 1.83 10.77 -3.06
C VAL A 40 2.02 11.18 -4.52
#